data_AF-A0A8H4F2N4-F1
#
_entry.id   AF-A0A8H4F2N4-F1
#
_cell.length_a   1.000
_cell.length_b   1.000
_cell.length_c   1.000
_cell.angle_alpha   90.00
_cell.angle_beta   90.00
_cell.angle_gamma   90.00
#
_symmetry.space_group_name_H-M   'P 1'
#
loop_
_entity.id
_entity.type
_entity.pdbx_description
1 polymer ?
#
loop_
_entity_poly.entity_id
_entity_poly.type
_entity_poly.pdbx_seq_one_letter_code
_entity_poly.pdbx_strand_id
1 'polypeptide(L)'
;MSATALYDKAFRSYLLTKYTPAANTCLKAIAALTSDDQDSTRLNIWTLYLNITSTILVNTPFLGINMKLLGVPPANSMEQVCRSIWNKVSTEGYKSVGNTDARLVSACIAMNIELDQLAVARSIAEEWFASLSDEVMDHISASREQDQVTEGYNKVVELYVGRTLPRMHDFESANTFLDYNSVLTDTKKKALKDMIAQEQASVETERQKKIQIEKELEEKKKEEERLLIEEAKRMEQEQLAQEKQRLEEEAAQQEQARKAAEKAAEADKDVATTSRSVTSQSSLPPSPPQPQQQSRQHQQTVVQKWMNQITTKGATTSGAILILIFALFALLRGQRGRLSVALQGLMNKLWQTIKMGTKVTYM
;
A
#
# COMPACT_ATOMS: atom_id res chain seq x y z
N MET A 1 -4.36 9.73 46.36
CA MET A 1 -2.96 9.38 46.01
C MET A 1 -2.36 10.62 45.36
N SER A 2 -1.13 11.00 45.70
CA SER A 2 -0.44 12.12 45.07
C SER A 2 -0.14 11.83 43.59
N ALA A 3 0.02 12.88 42.78
CA ALA A 3 0.37 12.75 41.36
C ALA A 3 1.69 11.97 41.16
N THR A 4 2.70 12.22 42.01
CA THR A 4 3.98 11.50 41.99
C THR A 4 3.83 10.00 42.24
N ALA A 5 3.01 9.59 43.22
CA ALA A 5 2.78 8.17 43.49
C ALA A 5 2.06 7.46 42.32
N LEU A 6 1.16 8.18 41.65
CA LEU A 6 0.49 7.67 40.44
C LEU A 6 1.46 7.60 39.26
N TYR A 7 2.34 8.59 39.09
CA TYR A 7 3.42 8.58 38.10
C TYR A 7 4.33 7.36 38.28
N ASP A 8 4.86 7.11 39.48
CA ASP A 8 5.75 5.98 39.73
C ASP A 8 5.07 4.64 39.43
N LYS A 9 3.79 4.51 39.77
CA LYS A 9 3.00 3.32 39.46
C LYS A 9 2.77 3.15 37.96
N ALA A 10 2.47 4.23 37.24
CA ALA A 10 2.32 4.22 35.79
C ALA A 10 3.65 3.85 35.11
N PHE A 11 4.76 4.45 35.56
CA PHE A 11 6.10 4.20 35.04
C PHE A 11 6.52 2.74 35.23
N ARG A 12 6.35 2.18 36.45
CA ARG A 12 6.59 0.75 36.70
C ARG A 12 5.74 -0.14 35.79
N SER A 13 4.47 0.21 35.58
CA SER A 13 3.58 -0.56 34.69
C SER A 13 4.04 -0.50 33.24
N TYR A 14 4.54 0.66 32.79
CA TYR A 14 5.10 0.85 31.46
C TYR A 14 6.35 0.01 31.25
N LEU A 15 7.29 0.02 32.21
CA LEU A 15 8.50 -0.81 32.16
C LEU A 15 8.21 -2.31 32.14
N LEU A 16 7.13 -2.73 32.79
CA LEU A 16 6.63 -4.11 32.75
C LEU A 16 5.81 -4.43 31.50
N THR A 17 5.86 -3.58 30.48
CA THR A 17 5.12 -3.68 29.20
C THR A 17 3.60 -3.81 29.35
N LYS A 18 3.06 -3.41 30.50
CA LYS A 18 1.61 -3.38 30.78
C LYS A 18 1.04 -2.03 30.36
N TYR A 19 0.97 -1.80 29.04
CA TYR A 19 0.60 -0.50 28.47
C TYR A 19 -0.81 -0.03 28.84
N THR A 20 -1.80 -0.94 28.88
CA THR A 20 -3.18 -0.57 29.26
C THR A 20 -3.29 -0.10 30.73
N PRO A 21 -2.76 -0.83 31.73
CA PRO A 21 -2.66 -0.31 33.10
C PRO A 21 -1.81 0.96 33.23
N ALA A 22 -0.72 1.07 32.47
CA ALA A 22 0.15 2.23 32.47
C ALA A 22 -0.58 3.48 31.99
N ALA A 23 -1.27 3.42 30.85
CA ALA A 23 -2.05 4.52 30.28
C ALA A 23 -3.14 5.00 31.25
N ASN A 24 -3.95 4.06 31.79
CA ASN A 24 -5.00 4.40 32.75
C ASN A 24 -4.45 5.05 34.03
N THR A 25 -3.30 4.58 34.53
CA THR A 25 -2.69 5.16 35.73
C THR A 25 -2.04 6.51 35.43
N CYS A 26 -1.47 6.68 34.24
CA CYS A 26 -0.90 7.94 33.77
C CYS A 26 -2.00 9.01 33.60
N LEU A 27 -3.15 8.67 33.02
CA LEU A 27 -4.29 9.58 32.95
C LEU A 27 -4.80 10.00 34.33
N LYS A 28 -4.78 9.08 35.32
CA LYS A 28 -5.09 9.43 36.71
C LYS A 28 -4.03 10.35 37.33
N ALA A 29 -2.76 10.17 36.98
CA ALA A 29 -1.69 11.07 37.42
C ALA A 29 -1.88 12.48 36.83
N ILE A 30 -2.22 12.57 35.54
CA ILE A 30 -2.55 13.84 34.86
C ILE A 30 -3.74 14.52 35.54
N ALA A 31 -4.82 13.79 35.80
CA ALA A 31 -6.01 14.34 36.48
C ALA A 31 -5.74 14.77 37.94
N ALA A 32 -4.69 14.23 38.57
CA ALA A 32 -4.28 14.59 39.92
C ALA A 32 -3.27 15.75 39.96
N LEU A 33 -2.80 16.24 38.81
CA LEU A 33 -1.91 17.40 38.73
C LEU A 33 -2.67 18.68 39.13
N THR A 34 -2.04 19.46 39.99
CA THR A 34 -2.49 20.78 40.43
C THR A 34 -1.59 21.87 39.82
N SER A 35 -1.98 23.14 39.92
CA SER A 35 -1.12 24.26 39.46
C SER A 35 0.17 24.40 40.26
N ASP A 36 0.16 23.92 41.51
CA ASP A 36 1.23 24.13 42.49
C ASP A 36 2.27 23.00 42.46
N ASP A 37 2.01 21.93 41.71
CA ASP A 37 2.96 20.85 41.50
C ASP A 37 4.18 21.34 40.71
N GLN A 38 5.37 20.86 41.10
CA GLN A 38 6.62 21.24 40.44
C GLN A 38 6.59 20.97 38.93
N ASP A 39 7.07 21.92 38.13
CA ASP A 39 7.14 21.83 36.67
C ASP A 39 7.87 20.57 36.18
N SER A 40 8.89 20.13 36.91
CA SER A 40 9.61 18.88 36.65
C SER A 40 8.70 17.65 36.74
N THR A 41 7.76 17.63 37.69
CA THR A 41 6.81 16.53 37.87
C THR A 41 5.77 16.52 36.76
N ARG A 42 5.24 17.70 36.42
CA ARG A 42 4.34 17.89 35.27
C ARG A 42 4.99 17.40 33.99
N LEU A 43 6.21 17.84 33.72
CA LEU A 43 6.99 17.42 32.56
C LEU A 43 7.16 15.91 32.50
N ASN A 44 7.57 15.27 33.59
CA ASN A 44 7.80 13.83 33.65
C ASN A 44 6.52 13.02 33.36
N ILE A 45 5.37 13.46 33.91
CA ILE A 45 4.08 12.81 33.68
C ILE A 45 3.67 12.91 32.21
N TRP A 46 3.77 14.10 31.60
CA TRP A 46 3.41 14.29 30.19
C TRP A 46 4.38 13.61 29.23
N THR A 47 5.67 13.56 29.57
CA THR A 47 6.68 12.80 28.81
C THR A 47 6.35 11.31 28.83
N LEU A 48 6.00 10.76 30.00
CA LEU A 48 5.56 9.36 30.12
C LEU A 48 4.28 9.11 29.32
N TYR A 49 3.32 10.03 29.35
CA TYR A 49 2.10 9.94 28.56
C TYR A 49 2.38 9.84 27.05
N LEU A 50 3.28 10.69 26.53
CA LEU A 50 3.69 10.64 25.12
C LEU A 50 4.40 9.34 24.77
N ASN A 51 5.29 8.84 25.63
CA ASN A 51 5.98 7.57 25.39
C ASN A 51 5.02 6.37 25.39
N ILE A 52 4.07 6.33 26.33
CA ILE A 52 3.02 5.30 26.37
C ILE A 52 2.18 5.38 25.10
N THR A 53 1.78 6.59 24.71
CA THR A 53 0.93 6.81 23.54
C THR A 53 1.65 6.41 22.26
N SER A 54 2.87 6.88 22.02
CA SER A 54 3.71 6.47 20.90
C SER A 54 3.81 4.94 20.80
N THR A 55 4.14 4.29 21.92
CA THR A 55 4.26 2.82 21.97
C THR A 55 2.96 2.11 21.61
N ILE A 56 1.81 2.60 22.08
CA ILE A 56 0.50 2.00 21.75
C ILE A 56 0.18 2.20 20.27
N LEU A 57 0.41 3.41 19.73
CA LEU A 57 0.10 3.76 18.35
C LEU A 57 0.97 2.99 17.34
N VAL A 58 2.25 2.77 17.64
CA VAL A 58 3.16 2.00 16.78
C VAL A 58 2.81 0.51 16.76
N ASN A 59 2.43 -0.06 17.92
CA ASN A 59 2.20 -1.49 18.04
C ASN A 59 0.77 -1.95 17.73
N THR A 60 -0.18 -1.01 17.65
CA THR A 60 -1.61 -1.33 17.48
C THR A 60 -2.12 -0.81 16.14
N PRO A 61 -2.72 -1.66 15.29
CA PRO A 61 -3.35 -1.16 14.07
C PRO A 61 -4.47 -0.18 14.42
N PHE A 62 -4.64 0.86 13.61
CA PHE A 62 -5.54 1.99 13.90
C PHE A 62 -6.95 1.59 14.38
N LEU A 63 -7.59 0.63 13.70
CA LEU A 63 -8.93 0.12 14.03
C LEU A 63 -9.03 -0.56 15.40
N GLY A 64 -7.90 -1.00 15.97
CA GLY A 64 -7.81 -1.64 17.29
C GLY A 64 -7.49 -0.69 18.42
N ILE A 65 -7.25 0.61 18.14
CA ILE A 65 -6.85 1.57 19.16
C ILE A 65 -8.08 2.00 19.96
N ASN A 66 -8.07 1.69 21.26
CA ASN A 66 -9.09 2.18 22.17
C ASN A 66 -8.79 3.65 22.53
N MET A 67 -9.42 4.59 21.83
CA MET A 67 -9.18 6.05 22.04
C MET A 67 -9.44 6.49 23.48
N LYS A 68 -10.37 5.83 24.21
CA LYS A 68 -10.62 6.13 25.62
C LYS A 68 -9.41 5.80 26.50
N LEU A 69 -8.57 4.83 26.10
CA LEU A 69 -7.35 4.48 26.81
C LEU A 69 -6.31 5.61 26.76
N LEU A 70 -6.30 6.37 25.67
CA LEU A 70 -5.42 7.52 25.47
C LEU A 70 -6.02 8.81 26.05
N GLY A 71 -7.28 8.79 26.49
CA GLY A 71 -7.98 9.97 27.00
C GLY A 71 -8.23 11.04 25.92
N VAL A 72 -8.38 10.61 24.65
CA VAL A 72 -8.65 11.48 23.50
C VAL A 72 -10.04 11.18 22.92
N PRO A 73 -10.68 12.16 22.26
CA PRO A 73 -11.95 11.95 21.57
C PRO A 73 -11.83 10.88 20.47
N PRO A 74 -12.96 10.24 20.09
CA PRO A 74 -12.97 9.31 18.97
C PRO A 74 -12.54 10.04 17.69
N ALA A 75 -11.66 9.40 16.91
CA ALA A 75 -11.08 9.96 15.70
C ALA A 75 -11.21 8.96 14.54
N ASN A 76 -11.33 9.49 13.33
CA ASN A 76 -11.54 8.71 12.10
C ASN A 76 -10.23 8.46 11.33
N SER A 77 -9.13 9.12 11.71
CA SER A 77 -7.81 8.95 11.10
C SER A 77 -6.69 9.03 12.15
N MET A 78 -5.52 8.46 11.82
CA MET A 78 -4.32 8.58 12.65
C MET A 78 -3.89 10.03 12.84
N GLU A 79 -4.06 10.85 11.80
CA GLU A 79 -3.80 12.28 11.82
C GLU A 79 -4.62 12.99 12.91
N GLN A 80 -5.92 12.70 12.98
CA GLN A 80 -6.82 13.27 13.99
C GLN A 80 -6.47 12.81 15.41
N VAL A 81 -6.01 11.56 15.58
CA VAL A 81 -5.53 11.06 16.87
C VAL A 81 -4.30 11.84 17.31
N CYS A 82 -3.32 12.00 16.44
CA CYS A 82 -2.09 12.71 16.75
C CYS A 82 -2.34 14.18 17.08
N ARG A 83 -3.21 14.86 16.32
CA ARG A 83 -3.66 16.23 16.64
C ARG A 83 -4.39 16.30 17.98
N SER A 84 -5.25 15.32 18.28
CA SER A 84 -5.97 15.28 19.56
C SER A 84 -5.04 15.08 20.75
N ILE A 85 -4.00 14.25 20.59
CA ILE A 85 -2.94 14.07 21.59
C ILE A 85 -2.19 15.37 21.82
N TRP A 86 -1.78 16.04 20.74
CA TRP A 86 -1.12 17.34 20.83
C TRP A 86 -1.97 18.38 21.57
N ASN A 87 -3.22 18.55 21.13
CA ASN A 87 -4.17 19.48 21.76
C ASN A 87 -4.38 19.16 23.24
N LYS A 88 -4.41 17.88 23.60
CA LYS A 88 -4.49 17.45 25.00
C LYS A 88 -3.28 17.90 25.80
N VAL A 89 -2.06 17.68 25.28
CA VAL A 89 -0.81 18.07 25.95
C VAL A 89 -0.71 19.60 26.11
N SER A 90 -0.98 20.35 25.04
CA SER A 90 -0.86 21.81 25.04
C SER A 90 -1.95 22.48 25.89
N THR A 91 -3.21 22.04 25.73
CA THR A 91 -4.36 22.68 26.38
C THR A 91 -4.53 22.22 27.83
N GLU A 92 -4.53 20.91 28.11
CA GLU A 92 -4.71 20.41 29.47
C GLU A 92 -3.41 20.50 30.29
N GLY A 93 -2.25 20.34 29.64
CA GLY A 93 -0.96 20.35 30.33
C GLY A 93 -0.44 21.74 30.66
N TYR A 94 -0.49 22.66 29.68
CA TYR A 94 0.20 23.95 29.73
C TYR A 94 -0.71 25.16 29.46
N LYS A 95 -2.02 24.95 29.30
CA LYS A 95 -3.07 25.96 29.03
C LYS A 95 -2.96 26.66 27.68
N SER A 96 -1.76 26.75 27.11
CA SER A 96 -1.48 27.34 25.81
C SER A 96 -0.33 26.62 25.11
N VAL A 97 -0.28 26.74 23.79
CA VAL A 97 0.80 26.16 22.98
C VAL A 97 2.15 26.82 23.29
N GLY A 98 2.19 28.14 23.43
CA GLY A 98 3.43 28.89 23.68
C GLY A 98 4.08 28.59 25.03
N ASN A 99 3.28 28.20 26.03
CA ASN A 99 3.79 27.81 27.34
C ASN A 99 4.26 26.34 27.40
N THR A 100 4.08 25.57 26.32
CA THR A 100 4.45 24.16 26.31
C THR A 100 5.96 24.01 26.25
N ASP A 101 6.52 23.21 27.17
CA ASP A 101 7.95 22.95 27.25
C ASP A 101 8.49 22.33 25.94
N ALA A 102 9.57 22.89 25.41
CA ALA A 102 10.19 22.49 24.14
C ALA A 102 10.58 21.00 24.09
N ARG A 103 10.85 20.37 25.24
CA ARG A 103 11.14 18.92 25.33
C ARG A 103 9.90 18.09 25.02
N LEU A 104 8.72 18.52 25.45
CA LEU A 104 7.46 17.85 25.11
C LEU A 104 7.10 18.06 23.65
N VAL A 105 7.33 19.27 23.13
CA VAL A 105 7.14 19.55 21.70
C VAL A 105 8.04 18.65 20.85
N SER A 106 9.32 18.53 21.24
CA SER A 106 10.28 17.62 20.59
C SER A 106 9.82 16.16 20.64
N ALA A 107 9.34 15.69 21.80
CA ALA A 107 8.81 14.33 21.95
C ALA A 107 7.56 14.09 21.08
N CYS A 108 6.64 15.06 21.02
CA CYS A 108 5.47 15.02 20.14
C CYS A 108 5.86 14.95 18.67
N ILE A 109 6.78 15.81 18.22
CA ILE A 109 7.27 15.83 16.84
C ILE A 109 7.92 14.49 16.50
N ALA A 110 8.81 13.98 17.37
CA ALA A 110 9.47 12.69 17.18
C ALA A 110 8.46 11.54 17.04
N MET A 111 7.45 11.47 17.92
CA MET A 111 6.36 10.49 17.82
C MET A 111 5.64 10.57 16.46
N ASN A 112 5.33 11.78 15.99
CA ASN A 112 4.64 11.95 14.71
C ASN A 112 5.52 11.54 13.51
N ILE A 113 6.83 11.77 13.58
CA ILE A 113 7.79 11.31 12.56
C ILE A 113 7.84 9.78 12.52
N GLU A 114 7.82 9.11 13.68
CA GLU A 114 7.80 7.64 13.78
C GLU A 114 6.50 7.04 13.24
N LEU A 115 5.37 7.72 13.43
CA LEU A 115 4.05 7.32 12.90
C LEU A 115 3.80 7.73 11.44
N ASP A 116 4.82 8.27 10.78
CA ASP A 116 4.76 8.79 9.40
C ASP A 116 3.68 9.87 9.19
N GLN A 117 3.32 10.59 10.27
CA GLN A 117 2.36 11.70 10.25
C GLN A 117 3.10 13.04 10.11
N LEU A 118 3.87 13.19 9.04
CA LEU A 118 4.76 14.34 8.82
C LEU A 118 4.01 15.68 8.75
N ALA A 119 2.80 15.70 8.17
CA ALA A 119 1.97 16.90 8.11
C ALA A 119 1.57 17.40 9.51
N VAL A 120 1.31 16.49 10.45
CA VAL A 120 1.00 16.83 11.84
C VAL A 120 2.25 17.31 12.56
N ALA A 121 3.39 16.63 12.38
CA ALA A 121 4.67 17.06 12.94
C ALA A 121 5.03 18.49 12.52
N ARG A 122 4.86 18.83 11.23
CA ARG A 122 5.05 20.18 10.69
C ARG A 122 4.10 21.18 11.36
N SER A 123 2.81 20.88 11.38
CA SER A 123 1.79 21.76 11.97
C SER A 123 2.08 22.05 13.45
N ILE A 124 2.50 21.05 14.23
CA ILE A 124 2.84 21.20 15.65
C ILE A 124 4.05 22.14 15.82
N ALA A 125 5.10 21.95 15.02
CA ALA A 125 6.30 22.78 15.09
C ALA A 125 5.99 24.24 14.72
N GLU A 126 5.30 24.46 13.60
CA GLU A 126 4.92 25.80 13.11
C GLU A 126 3.98 26.51 14.11
N GLU A 127 2.97 25.81 14.64
CA GLU A 127 2.07 26.36 15.66
C GLU A 127 2.83 26.75 16.93
N TRP A 128 3.77 25.91 17.37
CA TRP A 128 4.60 26.21 18.54
C TRP A 128 5.49 27.43 18.30
N PHE A 129 6.24 27.48 17.19
CA PHE A 129 7.08 28.64 16.86
C PHE A 129 6.28 29.94 16.77
N ALA A 130 5.09 29.90 16.17
CA ALA A 130 4.21 31.07 16.05
C ALA A 130 3.64 31.54 17.41
N SER A 131 3.65 30.67 18.41
CA SER A 131 3.09 30.94 19.74
C SER A 131 4.12 31.37 20.78
N LEU A 132 5.42 31.35 20.46
CA LEU A 132 6.48 31.78 21.35
C LEU A 132 6.39 33.30 21.60
N SER A 133 6.52 33.72 22.86
CA SER A 133 6.56 35.14 23.21
C SER A 133 7.92 35.76 22.89
N ASP A 134 7.91 37.07 22.64
CA ASP A 134 9.13 37.84 22.41
C ASP A 134 10.10 37.72 23.60
N GLU A 135 9.59 37.68 24.83
CA GLU A 135 10.40 37.49 26.05
C GLU A 135 11.19 36.17 26.04
N VAL A 136 10.56 35.09 25.58
CA VAL A 136 11.23 33.78 25.47
C VAL A 136 12.27 33.82 24.35
N MET A 137 11.96 34.46 23.23
CA MET A 137 12.89 34.60 22.10
C MET A 137 14.11 35.45 22.47
N ASP A 138 13.91 36.54 23.21
CA ASP A 138 14.97 37.38 23.73
C ASP A 138 15.85 36.62 24.73
N HIS A 139 15.24 35.82 25.62
CA HIS A 139 15.98 34.98 26.56
C HIS A 139 16.85 33.94 25.84
N ILE A 140 16.30 33.26 24.83
CA ILE A 140 17.05 32.26 24.06
C ILE A 140 18.19 32.94 23.28
N SER A 141 17.96 34.13 22.72
CA SER A 141 18.96 34.89 21.98
C SER A 141 20.09 35.42 22.86
N ALA A 142 19.77 35.80 24.10
CA ALA A 142 20.74 36.28 25.09
C ALA A 142 21.53 35.13 25.74
N SER A 143 20.91 33.95 25.87
CA SER A 143 21.50 32.81 26.56
C SER A 143 22.44 32.00 25.65
N ARG A 144 23.73 31.99 26.01
CA ARG A 144 24.76 31.22 25.30
C ARG A 144 24.64 29.73 25.64
N GLU A 145 23.94 28.97 24.79
CA GLU A 145 23.95 27.50 24.58
C GLU A 145 23.83 26.53 25.79
N GLN A 146 23.98 26.98 27.03
CA GLN A 146 23.98 26.15 28.25
C GLN A 146 22.65 26.15 29.01
N ASP A 147 21.70 26.98 28.60
CA ASP A 147 20.38 26.98 29.20
C ASP A 147 19.47 25.90 28.61
N GLN A 148 18.68 25.28 29.48
CA GLN A 148 17.76 24.20 29.15
C GLN A 148 16.69 24.64 28.15
N VAL A 149 16.26 25.91 28.20
CA VAL A 149 15.28 26.46 27.26
C VAL A 149 15.88 26.57 25.86
N THR A 150 17.11 27.07 25.75
CA THR A 150 17.85 27.17 24.48
C THR A 150 18.15 25.80 23.89
N GLU A 151 18.53 24.82 24.71
CA GLU A 151 18.73 23.44 24.25
C GLU A 151 17.43 22.82 23.72
N GLY A 152 16.32 23.01 24.44
CA GLY A 152 15.01 22.54 24.00
C GLY A 152 14.57 23.15 22.66
N TYR A 153 14.72 24.48 22.51
CA TYR A 153 14.43 25.18 21.25
C TYR A 153 15.27 24.62 20.09
N ASN A 154 16.59 24.50 20.31
CA ASN A 154 17.50 23.93 19.31
C ASN A 154 17.06 22.52 18.89
N LYS A 155 16.56 21.71 19.84
CA LYS A 155 16.09 20.35 19.53
C LYS A 155 14.82 20.35 18.67
N VAL A 156 13.88 21.24 18.93
CA VAL A 156 12.68 21.40 18.10
C VAL A 156 13.07 21.81 16.68
N VAL A 157 13.98 22.78 16.55
CA VAL A 157 14.50 23.21 15.24
C VAL A 157 15.19 22.07 14.50
N GLU A 158 16.05 21.32 15.17
CA GLU A 158 16.75 20.15 14.59
C GLU A 158 15.75 19.12 14.06
N LEU A 159 14.69 18.80 14.83
CA LEU A 159 13.66 17.85 14.40
C LEU A 159 12.81 18.40 13.25
N TYR A 160 12.49 19.68 13.28
CA TYR A 160 11.67 20.32 12.25
C TYR A 160 12.41 20.41 10.92
N VAL A 161 13.56 21.07 10.92
CA VAL A 161 14.35 21.35 9.71
C VAL A 161 15.17 20.14 9.27
N GLY A 162 15.74 19.39 10.21
CA GLY A 162 16.63 18.27 9.91
C GLY A 162 15.92 16.96 9.60
N ARG A 163 14.67 16.77 10.06
CA ARG A 163 13.94 15.51 9.87
C ARG A 163 12.55 15.66 9.26
N THR A 164 11.75 16.62 9.72
CA THR A 164 10.35 16.74 9.29
C THR A 164 10.27 17.24 7.84
N LEU A 165 10.85 18.41 7.54
CA LEU A 165 10.80 19.01 6.20
C LEU A 165 11.53 18.18 5.13
N PRO A 166 12.73 17.61 5.38
CA PRO A 166 13.43 16.79 4.39
C PRO A 166 12.65 15.52 4.01
N ARG A 167 12.01 14.86 4.99
CA ARG A 167 11.13 13.70 4.72
C ARG A 167 9.86 14.08 3.95
N MET A 168 9.43 15.34 4.00
CA MET A 168 8.36 15.88 3.15
C MET A 168 8.87 16.39 1.79
N HIS A 169 10.17 16.28 1.51
CA HIS A 169 10.85 16.85 0.34
C HIS A 169 10.75 18.37 0.22
N ASP A 170 10.49 19.08 1.33
CA ASP A 170 10.37 20.53 1.38
C ASP A 170 11.70 21.19 1.81
N PHE A 171 12.74 20.96 1.01
CA PHE A 171 14.10 21.42 1.28
C PHE A 171 14.22 22.96 1.20
N GLU A 172 13.40 23.60 0.37
CA GLU A 172 13.40 25.06 0.21
C GLU A 172 12.90 25.76 1.48
N SER A 173 11.78 25.28 2.05
CA SER A 173 11.27 25.83 3.32
C SER A 173 12.27 25.61 4.46
N ALA A 174 12.97 24.47 4.47
CA ALA A 174 13.99 24.17 5.47
C ALA A 174 15.17 25.16 5.41
N ASN A 175 15.70 25.42 4.21
CA ASN A 175 16.78 26.39 4.02
C ASN A 175 16.33 27.82 4.35
N THR A 176 15.13 28.20 3.89
CA THR A 176 14.53 29.51 4.16
C THR A 176 14.38 29.73 5.67
N PHE A 177 13.88 28.74 6.41
CA PHE A 177 13.76 28.82 7.86
C PHE A 177 15.12 29.05 8.54
N LEU A 178 16.17 28.34 8.13
CA LEU A 178 17.51 28.51 8.71
C LEU A 178 18.14 29.89 8.41
N ASP A 179 17.84 30.46 7.25
CA ASP A 179 18.35 31.78 6.85
C ASP A 179 17.74 32.90 7.70
N TYR A 180 16.44 32.82 7.99
CA TYR A 180 15.74 33.81 8.82
C TYR A 180 15.88 33.57 10.33
N ASN A 181 16.32 32.39 10.75
CA ASN A 181 16.47 32.09 12.17
C ASN A 181 17.67 32.83 12.76
N SER A 182 17.46 33.88 13.55
CA SER A 182 18.56 34.64 14.19
C SER A 182 19.14 33.96 15.44
N VAL A 183 18.45 32.96 15.98
CA VAL A 183 18.74 32.35 17.28
C VAL A 183 19.82 31.27 17.20
N LEU A 184 19.86 30.53 16.09
CA LEU A 184 20.85 29.47 15.90
C LEU A 184 22.26 30.03 15.67
N THR A 185 23.25 29.40 16.28
CA THR A 185 24.67 29.67 16.00
C THR A 185 25.04 29.28 14.56
N ASP A 186 25.94 30.04 13.93
CA ASP A 186 26.35 29.81 12.54
C ASP A 186 26.90 28.39 12.32
N THR A 187 27.59 27.83 13.33
CA THR A 187 28.06 26.45 13.32
C THR A 187 26.91 25.44 13.22
N LYS A 188 25.84 25.62 13.99
CA LYS A 188 24.66 24.74 13.95
C LYS A 188 23.87 24.93 12.67
N LYS A 189 23.70 26.17 12.20
CA LYS A 189 23.06 26.45 10.91
C LYS A 189 23.80 25.73 9.78
N LYS A 190 25.12 25.83 9.74
CA LYS A 190 25.94 25.15 8.75
C LYS A 190 25.78 23.63 8.84
N ALA A 191 25.86 23.05 10.04
CA ALA A 191 25.68 21.62 10.22
C ALA A 191 24.30 21.12 9.76
N LEU A 192 23.24 21.89 10.02
CA LEU A 192 21.89 21.58 9.54
C LEU A 192 21.76 21.72 8.02
N LYS A 193 22.35 22.76 7.41
CA LYS A 193 22.39 22.91 5.95
C LYS A 193 23.12 21.75 5.28
N ASP A 194 24.25 21.33 5.84
CA ASP A 194 25.02 20.20 5.33
C ASP A 194 24.18 18.90 5.40
N MET A 195 23.44 18.69 6.49
CA MET A 195 22.50 17.56 6.64
C MET A 195 21.38 17.58 5.60
N ILE A 196 20.76 18.74 5.36
CA ILE A 196 19.72 18.93 4.34
C ILE A 196 20.27 18.63 2.94
N ALA A 197 21.46 19.14 2.62
CA ALA A 197 22.11 18.91 1.34
C ALA A 197 22.44 17.43 1.11
N GLN A 198 22.89 16.74 2.17
CA GLN A 198 23.14 15.30 2.12
C GLN A 198 21.86 14.51 1.85
N GLU A 199 20.77 14.83 2.54
CA GLU A 199 19.47 14.17 2.33
C GLU A 199 18.92 14.44 0.93
N GLN A 200 19.02 15.68 0.46
CA GLN A 200 18.61 16.06 -0.90
C GLN A 200 19.40 15.29 -1.97
N ALA A 201 20.72 15.18 -1.81
CA ALA A 201 21.57 14.41 -2.71
C ALA A 201 21.25 12.91 -2.69
N SER A 202 20.90 12.36 -1.52
CA SER A 202 20.45 10.98 -1.37
C SER A 202 19.16 10.72 -2.16
N VAL A 203 18.14 11.56 -1.97
CA VAL A 203 16.85 11.46 -2.67
C VAL A 203 17.03 11.57 -4.18
N GLU A 204 17.85 12.49 -4.66
CA GLU A 204 18.11 12.65 -6.10
C GLU A 204 18.86 11.44 -6.68
N THR A 205 19.82 10.88 -5.93
CA THR A 205 20.52 9.64 -6.34
C THR A 205 19.56 8.46 -6.44
N GLU A 206 18.64 8.30 -5.49
CA GLU A 206 17.61 7.25 -5.55
C GLU A 206 16.67 7.43 -6.73
N ARG A 207 16.28 8.68 -7.01
CA ARG A 207 15.45 9.01 -8.17
C ARG A 207 16.15 8.66 -9.48
N GLN A 208 17.42 9.00 -9.63
CA GLN A 208 18.21 8.66 -10.80
C GLN A 208 18.35 7.14 -10.99
N LYS A 209 18.58 6.40 -9.91
CA LYS A 209 18.61 4.93 -9.94
C LYS A 209 17.28 4.33 -10.40
N LYS A 210 16.14 4.84 -9.91
CA LYS A 210 14.81 4.38 -10.34
C LYS A 210 14.59 4.62 -11.83
N ILE A 211 14.96 5.79 -12.34
CA ILE A 211 14.88 6.12 -13.77
C ILE A 211 15.76 5.19 -14.61
N GLN A 212 16.96 4.88 -14.13
CA GLN A 212 17.88 3.98 -14.85
C GLN A 212 17.35 2.55 -14.90
N ILE A 213 16.84 2.02 -13.78
CA ILE A 213 16.20 0.69 -13.73
C ILE A 213 14.98 0.62 -14.65
N GLU A 214 14.16 1.68 -14.68
CA GLU A 214 12.99 1.74 -15.56
C GLU A 214 13.38 1.72 -17.04
N LYS A 215 14.42 2.47 -17.43
CA LYS A 215 14.95 2.46 -18.80
C LYS A 215 15.50 1.09 -19.20
N GLU A 216 16.29 0.47 -18.33
CA GLU A 216 16.81 -0.89 -18.58
C GLU A 216 15.67 -1.92 -18.73
N LEU A 217 14.60 -1.78 -17.95
CA LEU A 217 13.43 -2.66 -18.04
C LEU A 217 12.61 -2.41 -19.31
N GLU A 218 12.53 -1.17 -19.77
CA GLU A 218 11.89 -0.82 -21.04
C GLU A 218 12.70 -1.33 -22.24
N GLU A 219 14.03 -1.21 -22.21
CA GLU A 219 14.91 -1.74 -23.25
C GLU A 219 14.80 -3.26 -23.37
N LYS A 220 14.80 -3.98 -22.24
CA LYS A 220 14.59 -5.44 -22.23
C LYS A 220 13.24 -5.83 -22.82
N LYS A 221 12.17 -5.10 -22.47
CA LYS A 221 10.83 -5.35 -23.05
C LYS A 221 10.82 -5.13 -24.57
N LYS A 222 11.47 -4.08 -25.06
CA LYS A 222 11.59 -3.81 -26.51
C LYS A 222 12.39 -4.91 -27.21
N GLU A 223 13.46 -5.40 -26.59
CA GLU A 223 14.23 -6.51 -27.14
C GLU A 223 13.42 -7.81 -27.20
N GLU A 224 12.72 -8.17 -26.11
CA GLU A 224 11.80 -9.32 -26.07
C GLU A 224 10.70 -9.20 -27.14
N GLU A 225 10.10 -8.03 -27.31
CA GLU A 225 9.09 -7.79 -28.35
C GLU A 225 9.68 -7.95 -29.76
N ARG A 226 10.90 -7.45 -30.01
CA ARG A 226 11.57 -7.62 -31.31
C ARG A 226 11.84 -9.10 -31.60
N LEU A 227 12.27 -9.87 -30.62
CA LEU A 227 12.50 -11.31 -30.76
C LEU A 227 11.19 -12.05 -31.08
N LEU A 228 10.08 -11.70 -30.41
CA LEU A 228 8.77 -12.30 -30.69
C LEU A 228 8.26 -11.97 -32.09
N ILE A 229 8.46 -10.74 -32.58
CA ILE A 229 8.09 -10.36 -33.95
C ILE A 229 8.94 -11.12 -34.98
N GLU A 230 10.24 -11.29 -34.72
CA GLU A 230 11.12 -12.05 -35.62
C GLU A 230 10.76 -13.54 -35.64
N GLU A 231 10.47 -14.14 -34.48
CA GLU A 231 10.00 -15.53 -34.39
C GLU A 231 8.65 -15.73 -35.09
N ALA A 232 7.71 -14.80 -34.92
CA ALA A 232 6.42 -14.83 -35.62
C ALA A 232 6.59 -14.77 -37.15
N LYS A 233 7.49 -13.90 -37.65
CA LYS A 233 7.82 -13.83 -39.08
C LYS A 233 8.45 -15.12 -39.61
N ARG A 234 9.32 -15.76 -38.82
CA ARG A 234 9.92 -17.05 -39.20
C ARG A 234 8.85 -18.14 -39.30
N MET A 235 7.95 -18.21 -38.33
CA MET A 235 6.85 -19.19 -38.37
C MET A 235 5.90 -18.95 -39.54
N GLU A 236 5.60 -17.70 -39.87
CA GLU A 236 4.76 -17.35 -41.03
C GLU A 236 5.44 -17.77 -42.36
N GLN A 237 6.73 -17.50 -42.52
CA GLN A 237 7.49 -17.94 -43.69
C GLN A 237 7.55 -19.46 -43.82
N GLU A 238 7.71 -20.18 -42.71
CA GLU A 238 7.69 -21.65 -42.70
C GLU A 238 6.32 -22.21 -43.07
N GLN A 239 5.23 -21.60 -42.57
CA GLN A 239 3.86 -21.97 -42.94
C GLN A 239 3.59 -21.75 -44.42
N LEU A 240 4.00 -20.61 -44.99
CA LEU A 240 3.87 -20.33 -46.42
C LEU A 240 4.68 -21.30 -47.28
N ALA A 241 5.88 -21.71 -46.83
CA ALA A 241 6.69 -22.70 -47.54
C ALA A 241 6.03 -24.10 -47.52
N GLN A 242 5.50 -24.52 -46.37
CA GLN A 242 4.76 -25.78 -46.26
C GLN A 242 3.48 -25.77 -47.09
N GLU A 243 2.73 -24.66 -47.10
CA GLU A 243 1.53 -24.52 -47.93
C GLU A 243 1.87 -24.58 -49.42
N LYS A 244 2.95 -23.91 -49.85
CA LYS A 244 3.42 -23.99 -51.23
C LYS A 244 3.83 -25.41 -51.63
N GLN A 245 4.53 -26.14 -50.75
CA GLN A 245 4.87 -27.55 -50.99
C GLN A 245 3.62 -28.41 -51.13
N ARG A 246 2.62 -28.23 -50.26
CA ARG A 246 1.33 -28.95 -50.37
C ARG A 246 0.62 -28.66 -51.68
N LEU A 247 0.59 -27.40 -52.13
CA LEU A 247 -0.02 -27.02 -53.40
C LEU A 247 0.72 -27.63 -54.61
N GLU A 248 2.06 -27.67 -54.58
CA GLU A 248 2.87 -28.32 -55.62
C GLU A 248 2.66 -29.84 -55.65
N GLU A 249 2.56 -30.49 -54.49
CA GLU A 249 2.24 -31.92 -54.38
C GLU A 249 0.82 -32.23 -54.91
N GLU A 250 -0.18 -31.42 -54.55
CA GLU A 250 -1.55 -31.56 -55.05
C GLU A 250 -1.63 -31.35 -56.57
N ALA A 251 -0.89 -30.38 -57.12
CA ALA A 251 -0.81 -30.15 -58.56
C ALA A 251 -0.14 -31.31 -59.30
N ALA A 252 0.95 -31.87 -58.76
CA ALA A 252 1.62 -33.03 -59.32
C ALA A 252 0.73 -34.29 -59.30
N GLN A 253 -0.04 -34.49 -58.22
CA GLN A 253 -1.03 -35.57 -58.13
C GLN A 253 -2.18 -35.39 -59.14
N GLN A 254 -2.68 -34.16 -59.32
CA GLN A 254 -3.70 -33.88 -60.35
C GLN A 254 -3.17 -34.13 -61.77
N GLU A 255 -1.92 -33.75 -62.07
CA GLU A 255 -1.34 -34.02 -63.38
C GLU A 255 -1.15 -35.53 -63.62
N GLN A 256 -0.72 -36.28 -62.61
CA GLN A 256 -0.65 -37.74 -62.68
C GLN A 256 -2.05 -38.38 -62.86
N ALA A 257 -3.05 -37.90 -62.13
CA ALA A 257 -4.43 -38.36 -62.27
C ALA A 257 -4.99 -38.07 -63.68
N ARG A 258 -4.66 -36.90 -64.25
CA ARG A 258 -5.07 -36.54 -65.61
C ARG A 258 -4.39 -37.41 -66.67
N LYS A 259 -3.10 -37.70 -66.53
CA LYS A 259 -2.36 -38.64 -67.40
C LYS A 259 -2.89 -40.09 -67.26
N ALA A 260 -3.33 -40.50 -66.07
CA ALA A 260 -3.98 -41.79 -65.86
C ALA A 260 -5.39 -41.85 -66.48
N ALA A 261 -6.15 -40.76 -66.41
CA ALA A 261 -7.46 -40.63 -67.06
C ALA A 261 -7.37 -40.62 -68.60
N GLU A 262 -6.34 -39.99 -69.19
CA GLU A 262 -6.09 -40.07 -70.63
C GLU A 262 -5.72 -41.50 -71.08
N LYS A 263 -4.92 -42.23 -70.29
CA LYS A 263 -4.64 -43.66 -70.54
C LYS A 263 -5.86 -44.57 -70.36
N ALA A 264 -6.79 -44.21 -69.48
CA ALA A 264 -8.06 -44.94 -69.33
C ALA A 264 -9.06 -44.59 -70.45
N ALA A 265 -9.04 -43.37 -70.99
CA ALA A 265 -9.87 -42.95 -72.11
C ALA A 265 -9.44 -43.55 -73.46
N GLU A 266 -8.17 -43.98 -73.61
CA GLU A 266 -7.73 -44.78 -74.77
C GLU A 266 -8.06 -46.29 -74.65
N ALA A 267 -8.51 -46.77 -73.48
CA ALA A 267 -8.81 -48.17 -73.24
C ALA A 267 -10.31 -48.54 -73.29
N ASP A 268 -11.21 -47.57 -73.51
CA ASP A 268 -12.66 -47.84 -73.49
C ASP A 268 -13.40 -47.18 -74.66
N LYS A 269 -13.10 -47.71 -75.86
CA LYS A 269 -14.06 -47.77 -76.96
C LYS A 269 -14.58 -49.19 -77.02
N ASP A 270 -15.54 -49.56 -76.18
CA ASP A 270 -16.62 -50.47 -76.59
C ASP A 270 -17.77 -50.54 -75.58
N VAL A 271 -18.98 -50.34 -76.12
CA VAL A 271 -20.27 -50.90 -75.66
C VAL A 271 -20.79 -50.38 -74.30
N ALA A 272 -21.58 -49.30 -74.26
CA ALA A 272 -23.01 -49.21 -74.59
C ALA A 272 -24.01 -49.84 -73.59
N THR A 273 -25.00 -49.00 -73.24
CA THR A 273 -26.44 -49.29 -73.07
C THR A 273 -26.98 -49.64 -71.67
N THR A 274 -27.83 -48.73 -71.17
CA THR A 274 -29.27 -48.92 -70.80
C THR A 274 -29.70 -48.61 -69.35
N SER A 275 -30.75 -47.76 -69.28
CA SER A 275 -31.89 -47.70 -68.32
C SER A 275 -31.66 -47.18 -66.88
N ARG A 276 -32.17 -45.99 -66.52
CA ARG A 276 -33.56 -45.62 -66.09
C ARG A 276 -33.96 -46.17 -64.70
N SER A 277 -34.05 -45.30 -63.69
CA SER A 277 -35.30 -44.83 -63.04
C SER A 277 -35.05 -44.30 -61.60
N VAL A 278 -35.35 -43.02 -61.33
CA VAL A 278 -36.55 -42.45 -60.63
C VAL A 278 -36.52 -42.55 -59.09
N THR A 279 -36.60 -41.36 -58.46
CA THR A 279 -37.22 -41.00 -57.17
C THR A 279 -36.29 -40.63 -56.01
N SER A 280 -36.25 -39.32 -55.78
CA SER A 280 -35.63 -38.61 -54.66
C SER A 280 -36.53 -38.71 -53.41
N GLN A 281 -36.07 -39.37 -52.36
CA GLN A 281 -36.67 -39.29 -51.02
C GLN A 281 -35.57 -39.10 -49.96
N SER A 282 -35.72 -37.99 -49.23
CA SER A 282 -35.40 -37.77 -47.82
C SER A 282 -34.63 -38.88 -47.09
N SER A 283 -33.41 -38.56 -46.62
CA SER A 283 -33.05 -38.60 -45.19
C SER A 283 -31.54 -38.37 -44.99
N LEU A 284 -31.22 -37.46 -44.06
CA LEU A 284 -29.90 -37.23 -43.45
C LEU A 284 -29.15 -38.53 -43.10
N PRO A 285 -27.81 -38.57 -43.22
CA PRO A 285 -26.97 -38.91 -42.05
C PRO A 285 -25.53 -38.30 -42.15
N PRO A 286 -24.56 -38.70 -41.30
CA PRO A 286 -24.47 -38.34 -39.90
C PRO A 286 -23.21 -37.51 -39.61
N SER A 287 -23.29 -36.70 -38.57
CA SER A 287 -22.18 -35.92 -38.00
C SER A 287 -20.97 -36.79 -37.62
N PRO A 288 -19.73 -36.27 -37.76
CA PRO A 288 -18.58 -36.87 -37.10
C PRO A 288 -18.66 -36.69 -35.57
N PRO A 289 -18.26 -37.71 -34.79
CA PRO A 289 -18.50 -37.77 -33.35
C PRO A 289 -17.56 -36.86 -32.55
N GLN A 290 -18.16 -36.24 -31.54
CA GLN A 290 -17.54 -35.40 -30.52
C GLN A 290 -16.36 -36.09 -29.82
N PRO A 291 -15.28 -35.36 -29.48
CA PRO A 291 -14.35 -35.81 -28.45
C PRO A 291 -15.08 -35.84 -27.09
N GLN A 292 -15.04 -37.02 -26.46
CA GLN A 292 -15.66 -37.37 -25.19
C GLN A 292 -15.23 -36.42 -24.08
N GLN A 293 -16.20 -35.67 -23.57
CA GLN A 293 -16.16 -34.99 -22.27
C GLN A 293 -16.36 -36.02 -21.14
N GLN A 294 -15.35 -36.84 -20.86
CA GLN A 294 -15.28 -37.60 -19.61
C GLN A 294 -14.10 -37.09 -18.80
N SER A 295 -14.36 -36.13 -17.90
CA SER A 295 -13.51 -35.81 -16.73
C SER A 295 -13.99 -34.61 -15.90
N ARG A 296 -15.27 -34.19 -15.95
CA ARG A 296 -15.74 -33.05 -15.14
C ARG A 296 -16.42 -33.39 -13.81
N GLN A 297 -16.72 -34.66 -13.53
CA GLN A 297 -17.33 -35.05 -12.24
C GLN A 297 -16.31 -35.41 -11.15
N HIS A 298 -15.02 -35.59 -11.47
CA HIS A 298 -14.01 -35.90 -10.46
C HIS A 298 -13.38 -34.68 -9.77
N GLN A 299 -13.57 -33.46 -10.31
CA GLN A 299 -13.03 -32.24 -9.69
C GLN A 299 -14.00 -31.58 -8.70
N GLN A 300 -15.31 -31.84 -8.81
CA GLN A 300 -16.30 -31.27 -7.87
C GLN A 300 -16.26 -31.97 -6.50
N THR A 301 -15.90 -33.25 -6.43
CA THR A 301 -15.80 -33.99 -5.16
C THR A 301 -14.57 -33.64 -4.34
N VAL A 302 -13.46 -33.23 -4.99
CA VAL A 302 -12.25 -32.75 -4.28
C VAL A 302 -12.49 -31.38 -3.65
N VAL A 303 -13.16 -30.47 -4.38
CA VAL A 303 -13.51 -29.14 -3.85
C VAL A 303 -14.52 -29.24 -2.71
N GLN A 304 -15.55 -30.10 -2.84
CA GLN A 304 -16.51 -30.31 -1.75
C GLN A 304 -15.88 -30.96 -0.50
N LYS A 305 -14.93 -31.90 -0.66
CA LYS A 305 -14.17 -32.47 0.47
C LYS A 305 -13.24 -31.43 1.13
N TRP A 306 -12.62 -30.54 0.35
CA TRP A 306 -11.79 -29.45 0.87
C TRP A 306 -12.61 -28.39 1.62
N MET A 307 -13.77 -28.00 1.09
CA MET A 307 -14.67 -27.01 1.72
C MET A 307 -15.23 -27.50 3.06
N ASN A 308 -15.56 -28.79 3.15
CA ASN A 308 -16.01 -29.40 4.41
C ASN A 308 -14.87 -29.55 5.44
N GLN A 309 -13.60 -29.67 5.02
CA GLN A 309 -12.44 -29.66 5.92
C GLN A 309 -12.13 -28.27 6.50
N ILE A 310 -12.36 -27.20 5.74
CA ILE A 310 -12.19 -25.82 6.22
C ILE A 310 -13.28 -25.44 7.23
N THR A 311 -14.49 -25.98 7.06
CA THR A 311 -15.62 -25.65 7.95
C THR A 311 -15.57 -26.43 9.27
N THR A 312 -14.94 -27.61 9.30
CA THR A 312 -14.89 -28.49 10.48
C THR A 312 -13.65 -28.30 11.36
N LYS A 313 -12.57 -27.71 10.84
CA LYS A 313 -11.40 -27.32 11.64
C LYS A 313 -11.32 -25.81 11.63
N GLY A 314 -11.78 -25.18 12.72
CA GLY A 314 -11.73 -23.74 12.96
C GLY A 314 -10.30 -23.19 12.99
N ALA A 315 -9.68 -23.11 11.82
CA ALA A 315 -8.44 -22.41 11.59
C ALA A 315 -8.78 -20.93 11.33
N THR A 316 -8.41 -20.11 12.31
CA THR A 316 -8.25 -18.65 12.26
C THR A 316 -8.56 -18.01 10.91
N THR A 317 -9.69 -17.30 10.90
CA THR A 317 -10.42 -16.71 9.77
C THR A 317 -9.59 -15.87 8.79
N SER A 318 -8.40 -15.41 9.17
CA SER A 318 -7.51 -14.60 8.35
C SER A 318 -6.63 -15.42 7.38
N GLY A 319 -6.22 -16.63 7.75
CA GLY A 319 -5.35 -17.46 6.89
C GLY A 319 -6.08 -18.08 5.70
N ALA A 320 -7.31 -18.53 5.92
CA ALA A 320 -8.14 -19.13 4.87
C ALA A 320 -8.51 -18.12 3.78
N ILE A 321 -8.72 -16.85 4.14
CA ILE A 321 -9.04 -15.77 3.20
C ILE A 321 -7.84 -15.49 2.27
N LEU A 322 -6.62 -15.45 2.79
CA LEU A 322 -5.42 -15.21 1.99
C LEU A 322 -5.15 -16.37 1.01
N ILE A 323 -5.36 -17.62 1.44
CA ILE A 323 -5.25 -18.80 0.56
C ILE A 323 -6.32 -18.75 -0.53
N LEU A 324 -7.53 -18.32 -0.21
CA LEU A 324 -8.62 -18.18 -1.17
C LEU A 324 -8.31 -17.08 -2.19
N ILE A 325 -7.77 -15.93 -1.75
CA ILE A 325 -7.34 -14.83 -2.64
C ILE A 325 -6.19 -15.29 -3.55
N PHE A 326 -5.18 -16.00 -3.02
CA PHE A 326 -4.07 -16.51 -3.83
C PHE A 326 -4.51 -17.57 -4.85
N ALA A 327 -5.43 -18.47 -4.46
CA ALA A 327 -6.02 -19.45 -5.37
C ALA A 327 -6.83 -18.77 -6.49
N LEU A 328 -7.56 -17.69 -6.15
CA LEU A 328 -8.34 -16.91 -7.10
C LEU A 328 -7.44 -16.13 -8.07
N PHE A 329 -6.33 -15.57 -7.58
CA PHE A 329 -5.30 -14.93 -8.43
C PHE A 329 -4.58 -15.93 -9.33
N ALA A 330 -4.25 -17.14 -8.84
CA ALA A 330 -3.64 -18.19 -9.65
C ALA A 330 -4.57 -18.67 -10.77
N LEU A 331 -5.88 -18.82 -10.47
CA LEU A 331 -6.90 -19.16 -11.47
C LEU A 331 -7.13 -18.03 -12.48
N LEU A 332 -7.09 -16.76 -12.04
CA LEU A 332 -7.22 -15.59 -12.91
C LEU A 332 -6.01 -15.41 -13.85
N ARG A 333 -4.81 -15.80 -13.41
CA ARG A 333 -3.59 -15.65 -14.22
C ARG A 333 -3.42 -16.74 -15.28
N GLY A 334 -4.04 -17.91 -15.10
CA GLY A 334 -3.88 -19.08 -15.97
C GLY A 334 -4.87 -19.21 -17.14
N GLN A 335 -5.99 -18.49 -17.16
CA GLN A 335 -7.01 -18.61 -18.20
C GLN A 335 -7.29 -17.29 -18.92
N ARG A 336 -6.36 -16.89 -19.79
CA ARG A 336 -6.58 -15.83 -20.79
C ARG A 336 -7.63 -16.31 -21.81
N GLY A 337 -8.88 -15.87 -21.67
CA GLY A 337 -9.80 -15.79 -22.81
C GLY A 337 -11.27 -16.20 -22.61
N ARG A 338 -11.69 -16.82 -21.49
CA ARG A 338 -13.09 -17.30 -21.37
C ARG A 338 -13.84 -16.99 -20.07
N LEU A 339 -13.20 -16.41 -19.06
CA LEU A 339 -13.86 -16.09 -17.78
C LEU A 339 -14.59 -14.73 -17.76
N SER A 340 -14.43 -13.88 -18.80
CA SER A 340 -15.00 -12.53 -18.82
C SER A 340 -16.52 -12.49 -18.67
N VAL A 341 -17.25 -13.42 -19.33
CA VAL A 341 -18.72 -13.34 -19.40
C VAL A 341 -19.37 -13.79 -18.08
N ALA A 342 -18.87 -14.85 -17.45
CA ALA A 342 -19.39 -15.33 -16.17
C ALA A 342 -19.04 -14.37 -15.02
N LEU A 343 -17.83 -13.79 -15.05
CA LEU A 343 -17.38 -12.83 -14.05
C LEU A 343 -18.11 -11.48 -14.19
N GLN A 344 -18.39 -11.01 -15.42
CA GLN A 344 -19.23 -9.83 -15.65
C GLN A 344 -20.64 -10.02 -15.10
N GLY A 345 -21.22 -11.22 -15.21
CA GLY A 345 -22.53 -11.53 -14.62
C GLY A 345 -22.53 -11.41 -13.09
N LEU A 346 -21.48 -11.91 -12.42
CA LEU A 346 -21.33 -11.79 -10.97
C LEU A 346 -21.04 -10.36 -10.52
N MET A 347 -20.17 -9.64 -11.24
CA MET A 347 -19.87 -8.24 -10.92
C MET A 347 -21.08 -7.32 -11.12
N ASN A 348 -21.88 -7.52 -12.16
CA ASN A 348 -23.10 -6.74 -12.35
C ASN A 348 -24.12 -6.98 -11.23
N LYS A 349 -24.24 -8.21 -10.71
CA LYS A 349 -25.09 -8.50 -9.55
C LYS A 349 -24.55 -7.87 -8.26
N LEU A 350 -23.23 -7.92 -8.05
CA LEU A 350 -22.61 -7.31 -6.87
C LEU A 350 -22.76 -5.79 -6.88
N TRP A 351 -22.59 -5.16 -8.06
CA TRP A 351 -22.81 -3.74 -8.25
C TRP A 351 -24.28 -3.35 -8.03
N GLN A 352 -25.24 -4.18 -8.50
CA GLN A 352 -26.66 -3.96 -8.22
C GLN A 352 -27.00 -4.05 -6.73
N THR A 353 -26.41 -5.00 -5.98
CA THR A 353 -26.64 -5.11 -4.53
C THR A 353 -26.11 -3.88 -3.79
N ILE A 354 -24.95 -3.36 -4.18
CA ILE A 354 -24.38 -2.12 -3.61
C ILE A 354 -25.27 -0.91 -3.95
N LYS A 355 -25.82 -0.85 -5.16
CA LYS A 355 -26.72 0.23 -5.61
C LYS A 355 -28.11 0.17 -4.94
N MET A 356 -28.58 -1.01 -4.55
CA MET A 356 -29.82 -1.19 -3.77
C MET A 356 -29.59 -0.83 -2.29
N GLY A 357 -28.46 -1.22 -1.70
CA GLY A 357 -28.13 -0.94 -0.29
C GLY A 357 -27.96 0.55 0.02
N THR A 358 -27.47 1.33 -0.93
CA THR A 358 -27.31 2.80 -0.79
C THR A 358 -28.61 3.58 -0.97
N LYS A 359 -29.70 2.95 -1.43
CA LYS A 359 -31.02 3.61 -1.61
C LYS A 359 -31.92 3.57 -0.38
N VAL A 360 -31.53 2.89 0.70
CA VAL A 360 -32.35 2.75 1.92
C VAL A 360 -31.78 3.53 3.12
N THR A 361 -30.65 4.22 2.97
CA THR A 361 -30.00 4.98 4.06
C THR A 361 -30.22 6.50 3.99
N TYR A 362 -31.36 6.94 3.43
CA TYR A 362 -31.84 8.31 3.58
C TYR A 362 -33.35 8.28 3.84
N MET A 363 -33.71 8.02 5.10
CA MET A 363 -34.87 8.59 5.77
C MET A 363 -34.52 8.81 7.22
#